data_AF-A0A3S0FC95-F1
#
_entry.id   AF-A0A3S0FC95-F1
#
_cell.length_a   1.000
_cell.length_b   1.000
_cell.length_c   1.000
_cell.angle_alpha   90.00
_cell.angle_beta   90.00
_cell.angle_gamma   90.00
#
_symmetry.space_group_name_H-M   'P 1'
#
loop_
_entity.id
_entity.type
_entity.pdbx_description
1 polymer ?
#
loop_
_entity_poly.entity_id
_entity_poly.type
_entity_poly.pdbx_seq_one_letter_code
_entity_poly.pdbx_strand_id
1 'polypeptide(L)'
;MLAQAHDLSRAALAMAAQPLPEELRGLLRAMNSYYSNRIEGQHTRPLELAQALRHDFSGDARLAARQRLALAHIDAEAALEARFMGDAGLHALYGDAALRDIHRELFARLPEADQRTAEGEPISPGAWRAREVQVGRHVAPAAASVPALIRRWGEVYSGARRGEATLVALAAAHQRLGWIHPFIDGNGRVMRLHTHLGLTALGYTRGLWSPLRGFARSVDRYYGLIAAADEPRRGDLDGRGNLSEAALVDWIAYVLDTCLDQVRFMTGLLQLSAMEGRIAACLQFEQSTLKNGVRPEALRPLHYLFLSGTSLERGEFKRMTGLGERTAVSLLSALLRRGLLATDSPQGRVRFGLPLHALRFYFPALWPEAEADVAQADS
;
A
#
# COMPACT_ATOMS: atom_id res chain seq x y z
N MET A 1 -2.32 -18.85 -16.42
CA MET A 1 -3.25 -18.12 -15.53
C MET A 1 -3.65 -18.87 -14.27
N LEU A 2 -4.46 -19.94 -14.31
CA LEU A 2 -4.87 -20.61 -13.04
C LEU A 2 -3.70 -21.18 -12.23
N ALA A 3 -2.68 -21.73 -12.90
CA ALA A 3 -1.44 -22.15 -12.22
C ALA A 3 -0.70 -20.97 -11.55
N GLN A 4 -0.59 -19.81 -12.22
CA GLN A 4 0.01 -18.60 -11.61
C GLN A 4 -0.80 -18.09 -10.41
N ALA A 5 -2.13 -18.11 -10.52
CA ALA A 5 -3.01 -17.75 -9.41
C ALA A 5 -2.90 -18.73 -8.23
N HIS A 6 -2.70 -20.02 -8.51
CA HIS A 6 -2.43 -21.03 -7.50
C HIS A 6 -1.12 -20.77 -6.76
N ASP A 7 -0.04 -20.50 -7.51
CA ASP A 7 1.28 -20.18 -6.94
C ASP A 7 1.23 -18.92 -6.09
N LEU A 8 0.53 -17.88 -6.56
CA LEU A 8 0.28 -16.66 -5.79
C LEU A 8 -0.48 -16.96 -4.49
N SER A 9 -1.59 -17.69 -4.57
CA SER A 9 -2.41 -18.07 -3.41
C SER A 9 -1.57 -18.79 -2.35
N ARG A 10 -0.79 -19.79 -2.76
CA ARG A 10 0.08 -20.56 -1.86
C ARG A 10 1.15 -19.68 -1.21
N ALA A 11 1.85 -18.87 -1.99
CA ALA A 11 2.92 -18.01 -1.48
C ALA A 11 2.37 -16.95 -0.51
N ALA A 12 1.25 -16.31 -0.86
CA ALA A 12 0.64 -15.27 -0.05
C ALA A 12 0.12 -15.81 1.29
N LEU A 13 -0.57 -16.96 1.28
CA LEU A 13 -1.07 -17.58 2.51
C LEU A 13 0.05 -18.03 3.46
N ALA A 14 1.16 -18.54 2.92
CA ALA A 14 2.32 -18.92 3.72
C ALA A 14 2.95 -17.70 4.44
N MET A 15 3.04 -16.56 3.76
CA MET A 15 3.53 -15.31 4.35
C MET A 15 2.54 -14.73 5.37
N ALA A 16 1.24 -14.77 5.05
CA ALA A 16 0.16 -14.30 5.91
C ALA A 16 0.08 -15.03 7.27
N ALA A 17 0.68 -16.21 7.41
CA ALA A 17 0.69 -16.95 8.66
C ALA A 17 1.69 -16.42 9.70
N GLN A 18 2.62 -15.53 9.32
CA GLN A 18 3.70 -15.09 10.21
C GLN A 18 3.26 -13.97 11.17
N PRO A 19 3.59 -14.03 12.47
CA PRO A 19 3.36 -12.94 13.41
C PRO A 19 4.35 -11.80 13.12
N LEU A 20 3.85 -10.57 12.96
CA LEU A 20 4.68 -9.42 12.59
C LEU A 20 4.24 -8.13 13.29
N PRO A 21 5.15 -7.17 13.49
CA PRO A 21 4.86 -5.91 14.16
C PRO A 21 3.80 -5.08 13.43
N GLU A 22 2.94 -4.41 14.19
CA GLU A 22 1.90 -3.52 13.66
C GLU A 22 2.50 -2.33 12.89
N GLU A 23 3.66 -1.86 13.32
CA GLU A 23 4.39 -0.75 12.71
C GLU A 23 4.73 -1.01 11.25
N LEU A 24 5.02 -2.27 10.91
CA LEU A 24 5.32 -2.64 9.53
C LEU A 24 4.08 -2.45 8.65
N ARG A 25 2.88 -2.76 9.16
CA ARG A 25 1.63 -2.49 8.43
C ARG A 25 1.42 -0.99 8.24
N GLY A 26 1.69 -0.18 9.26
CA GLY A 26 1.65 1.28 9.15
C GLY A 26 2.59 1.81 8.06
N LEU A 27 3.84 1.33 8.03
CA LEU A 27 4.81 1.67 7.00
C LEU A 27 4.34 1.28 5.59
N LEU A 28 3.83 0.06 5.45
CA LEU A 28 3.38 -0.46 4.16
C LEU A 28 2.13 0.27 3.63
N ARG A 29 1.21 0.71 4.50
CA ARG A 29 0.11 1.61 4.10
C ARG A 29 0.62 2.97 3.61
N ALA A 30 1.62 3.54 4.28
CA ALA A 30 2.26 4.76 3.81
C ALA A 30 2.92 4.56 2.42
N MET A 31 3.58 3.42 2.20
CA MET A 31 4.12 3.05 0.89
C MET A 31 3.02 2.88 -0.17
N ASN A 32 1.90 2.23 0.18
CA ASN A 32 0.76 2.06 -0.72
C ASN A 32 0.22 3.42 -1.18
N SER A 33 -0.01 4.34 -0.23
CA SER A 33 -0.40 5.72 -0.55
C SER A 33 0.62 6.42 -1.45
N TYR A 34 1.92 6.34 -1.11
CA TYR A 34 2.99 6.92 -1.93
C TYR A 34 2.98 6.41 -3.37
N TYR A 35 2.98 5.09 -3.57
CA TYR A 35 3.02 4.52 -4.92
C TYR A 35 1.71 4.72 -5.67
N SER A 36 0.55 4.65 -5.00
CA SER A 36 -0.74 4.93 -5.62
C SER A 36 -0.80 6.37 -6.16
N ASN A 37 -0.34 7.34 -5.37
CA ASN A 37 -0.37 8.74 -5.77
C ASN A 37 0.74 9.07 -6.79
N ARG A 38 1.90 8.40 -6.71
CA ARG A 38 2.97 8.54 -7.70
C ARG A 38 2.57 8.09 -9.10
N ILE A 39 1.81 7.00 -9.22
CA ILE A 39 1.28 6.53 -10.51
C ILE A 39 0.43 7.63 -11.17
N GLU A 40 -0.33 8.41 -10.38
CA GLU A 40 -1.12 9.54 -10.88
C GLU A 40 -0.31 10.84 -11.06
N GLY A 41 1.02 10.80 -10.94
CA GLY A 41 1.90 11.97 -11.03
C GLY A 41 1.85 12.91 -9.81
N GLN A 42 1.05 12.60 -8.78
CA GLN A 42 0.83 13.43 -7.60
C GLN A 42 1.57 12.89 -6.38
N HIS A 43 2.90 12.93 -6.34
CA HIS A 43 3.65 12.35 -5.21
C HIS A 43 4.16 13.39 -4.21
N THR A 44 4.20 12.99 -2.96
CA THR A 44 5.07 13.53 -1.90
C THR A 44 6.33 12.69 -1.84
N ARG A 45 7.46 13.26 -1.41
CA ARG A 45 8.65 12.49 -1.04
C ARG A 45 8.37 11.69 0.24
N PRO A 46 9.00 10.52 0.47
CA PRO A 46 8.81 9.76 1.70
C PRO A 46 9.05 10.58 2.98
N LEU A 47 10.03 11.50 3.00
CA LEU A 47 10.23 12.40 4.13
C LEU A 47 9.05 13.37 4.33
N GLU A 48 8.50 13.93 3.26
CA GLU A 48 7.33 14.82 3.28
C GLU A 48 6.07 14.07 3.75
N LEU A 49 5.93 12.79 3.38
CA LEU A 49 4.86 11.93 3.89
C LEU A 49 5.04 11.63 5.37
N ALA A 50 6.27 11.37 5.83
CA ALA A 50 6.56 11.18 7.25
C ALA A 50 6.29 12.44 8.08
N GLN A 51 6.51 13.64 7.53
CA GLN A 51 6.09 14.91 8.13
C GLN A 51 4.56 15.00 8.23
N ALA A 52 3.86 14.71 7.13
CA ALA A 52 2.41 14.72 7.09
C ALA A 52 1.79 13.76 8.13
N LEU A 53 2.36 12.58 8.34
CA LEU A 53 1.93 11.61 9.37
C LEU A 53 2.00 12.16 10.81
N ARG A 54 2.78 13.24 11.03
CA ARG A 54 2.83 13.97 12.32
C ARG A 54 1.96 15.23 12.31
N HIS A 55 1.10 15.39 11.30
CA HIS A 55 0.32 16.60 11.04
C HIS A 55 1.17 17.87 10.87
N ASP A 56 2.43 17.70 10.43
CA ASP A 56 3.36 18.78 10.12
C ASP A 56 3.33 19.03 8.61
N PHE A 57 2.37 19.84 8.16
CA PHE A 57 2.15 20.12 6.75
C PHE A 57 3.03 21.27 6.25
N SER A 58 3.43 21.21 4.98
CA SER A 58 4.21 22.25 4.33
C SER A 58 3.45 23.59 4.27
N GLY A 59 4.18 24.70 4.34
CA GLY A 59 3.64 26.03 4.03
C GLY A 59 3.32 26.23 2.54
N ASP A 60 3.90 25.41 1.64
CA ASP A 60 3.53 25.41 0.23
C ASP A 60 2.17 24.73 0.04
N ALA A 61 1.17 25.47 -0.44
CA ALA A 61 -0.21 24.99 -0.54
C ALA A 61 -0.37 23.74 -1.42
N ARG A 62 0.42 23.62 -2.50
CA ARG A 62 0.35 22.48 -3.43
C ARG A 62 0.95 21.22 -2.81
N LEU A 63 2.08 21.35 -2.11
CA LEU A 63 2.66 20.25 -1.35
C LEU A 63 1.75 19.85 -0.18
N ALA A 64 1.19 20.80 0.55
CA ALA A 64 0.26 20.53 1.64
C ALA A 64 -1.00 19.78 1.16
N ALA A 65 -1.54 20.13 0.00
CA ALA A 65 -2.65 19.40 -0.62
C ALA A 65 -2.27 17.95 -0.95
N ARG A 66 -1.08 17.72 -1.54
CA ARG A 66 -0.55 16.35 -1.79
C ARG A 66 -0.32 15.56 -0.51
N GLN A 67 0.16 16.21 0.56
CA GLN A 67 0.33 15.60 1.88
C GLN A 67 -1.02 15.18 2.48
N ARG A 68 -2.04 16.05 2.43
CA ARG A 68 -3.40 15.72 2.91
C ARG A 68 -4.04 14.60 2.09
N LEU A 69 -3.85 14.60 0.76
CA LEU A 69 -4.28 13.49 -0.09
C LEU A 69 -3.60 12.17 0.28
N ALA A 70 -2.31 12.20 0.56
CA ALA A 70 -1.58 11.01 0.96
C ALA A 70 -2.09 10.44 2.31
N LEU A 71 -2.40 11.30 3.28
CA LEU A 71 -3.03 10.88 4.55
C LEU A 71 -4.45 10.35 4.34
N ALA A 72 -5.27 11.03 3.55
CA ALA A 72 -6.62 10.58 3.23
C ALA A 72 -6.61 9.18 2.60
N HIS A 73 -5.63 8.88 1.74
CA HIS A 73 -5.46 7.53 1.19
C HIS A 73 -5.08 6.49 2.27
N ILE A 74 -4.17 6.83 3.20
CA ILE A 74 -3.79 5.91 4.29
C ILE A 74 -5.00 5.60 5.18
N ASP A 75 -5.76 6.63 5.55
CA ASP A 75 -6.95 6.51 6.37
C ASP A 75 -8.06 5.72 5.66
N ALA A 76 -8.27 6.00 4.37
CA ALA A 76 -9.22 5.27 3.53
C ALA A 76 -8.86 3.78 3.47
N GLU A 77 -7.59 3.45 3.22
CA GLU A 77 -7.11 2.08 3.19
C GLU A 77 -7.39 1.37 4.52
N ALA A 78 -7.00 1.97 5.65
CA ALA A 78 -7.24 1.38 6.97
C ALA A 78 -8.74 1.17 7.29
N ALA A 79 -9.58 2.16 7.00
CA ALA A 79 -11.02 2.09 7.25
C ALA A 79 -11.71 1.04 6.37
N LEU A 80 -11.35 0.98 5.09
CA LEU A 80 -11.95 0.07 4.12
C LEU A 80 -11.47 -1.38 4.32
N GLU A 81 -10.21 -1.58 4.71
CA GLU A 81 -9.69 -2.91 5.07
C GLU A 81 -10.51 -3.51 6.22
N ALA A 82 -10.82 -2.72 7.26
CA ALA A 82 -11.62 -3.20 8.39
C ALA A 82 -13.07 -3.53 7.98
N ARG A 83 -13.60 -2.83 6.96
CA ARG A 83 -14.98 -2.98 6.48
C ARG A 83 -15.16 -4.17 5.54
N PHE A 84 -14.21 -4.43 4.66
CA PHE A 84 -14.32 -5.44 3.60
C PHE A 84 -13.44 -6.66 3.89
N MET A 85 -13.87 -7.47 4.86
CA MET A 85 -13.16 -8.70 5.27
C MET A 85 -13.93 -9.97 4.90
N GLY A 86 -13.20 -11.02 4.55
CA GLY A 86 -13.74 -12.34 4.25
C GLY A 86 -14.65 -12.38 3.02
N ASP A 87 -15.33 -13.51 2.84
CA ASP A 87 -16.19 -13.77 1.69
C ASP A 87 -17.30 -12.71 1.51
N ALA A 88 -17.93 -12.30 2.62
CA ALA A 88 -19.01 -11.31 2.58
C ALA A 88 -18.49 -9.91 2.18
N GLY A 89 -17.33 -9.51 2.73
CA GLY A 89 -16.67 -8.27 2.33
C GLY A 89 -16.25 -8.28 0.86
N LEU A 90 -15.66 -9.39 0.40
CA LEU A 90 -15.30 -9.58 -1.00
C LEU A 90 -16.50 -9.48 -1.93
N HIS A 91 -17.63 -10.11 -1.58
CA HIS A 91 -18.84 -10.02 -2.38
C HIS A 91 -19.38 -8.57 -2.42
N ALA A 92 -19.39 -7.88 -1.27
CA ALA A 92 -19.84 -6.49 -1.17
C ALA A 92 -18.99 -5.51 -1.99
N LEU A 93 -17.68 -5.77 -2.18
CA LEU A 93 -16.79 -4.92 -2.98
C LEU A 93 -17.25 -4.76 -4.44
N TYR A 94 -17.99 -5.73 -4.97
CA TYR A 94 -18.52 -5.69 -6.33
C TYR A 94 -19.85 -4.92 -6.46
N GLY A 95 -20.38 -4.36 -5.37
CA GLY A 95 -21.55 -3.51 -5.38
C GLY A 95 -21.25 -2.05 -5.73
N ASP A 96 -22.25 -1.33 -6.26
CA ASP A 96 -22.11 0.10 -6.59
C ASP A 96 -21.77 0.94 -5.35
N ALA A 97 -22.38 0.61 -4.20
CA ALA A 97 -22.15 1.30 -2.94
C ALA A 97 -20.67 1.22 -2.50
N ALA A 98 -20.03 0.05 -2.67
CA ALA A 98 -18.63 -0.12 -2.28
C ALA A 98 -17.69 0.75 -3.09
N LEU A 99 -17.87 0.85 -4.42
CA LEU A 99 -17.05 1.73 -5.25
C LEU A 99 -17.24 3.22 -4.89
N ARG A 100 -18.49 3.64 -4.64
CA ARG A 100 -18.79 5.00 -4.19
C ARG A 100 -18.16 5.29 -2.84
N ASP A 101 -18.14 4.31 -1.94
CA ASP A 101 -17.55 4.45 -0.62
C ASP A 101 -16.02 4.49 -0.67
N ILE A 102 -15.39 3.69 -1.53
CA ILE A 102 -13.94 3.78 -1.77
C ILE A 102 -13.57 5.20 -2.23
N HIS A 103 -14.28 5.73 -3.22
CA HIS A 103 -14.05 7.10 -3.67
C HIS A 103 -14.41 8.13 -2.58
N ARG A 104 -15.48 7.91 -1.81
CA ARG A 104 -15.86 8.83 -0.73
C ARG A 104 -14.76 8.92 0.33
N GLU A 105 -14.24 7.79 0.80
CA GLU A 105 -13.18 7.76 1.82
C GLU A 105 -11.89 8.45 1.35
N LEU A 106 -11.57 8.36 0.06
CA LEU A 106 -10.40 9.03 -0.53
C LEU A 106 -10.49 10.56 -0.53
N PHE A 107 -11.70 11.13 -0.72
CA PHE A 107 -11.85 12.57 -1.00
C PHE A 107 -12.64 13.34 0.07
N ALA A 108 -13.56 12.70 0.80
CA ALA A 108 -14.44 13.40 1.76
C ALA A 108 -13.70 13.97 2.97
N ARG A 109 -12.49 13.47 3.27
CA ARG A 109 -11.61 13.94 4.35
C ARG A 109 -10.79 15.17 3.94
N LEU A 110 -10.77 15.50 2.65
CA LEU A 110 -9.99 16.62 2.14
C LEU A 110 -10.75 17.94 2.36
N PRO A 111 -10.04 19.05 2.61
CA PRO A 111 -10.65 20.38 2.53
C PRO A 111 -11.28 20.61 1.15
N GLU A 112 -12.34 21.41 1.08
CA GLU A 112 -13.01 21.72 -0.20
C GLU A 112 -12.06 22.29 -1.27
N ALA A 113 -11.03 23.03 -0.84
CA ALA A 113 -10.00 23.56 -1.72
C ALA A 113 -9.19 22.46 -2.45
N ASP A 114 -9.03 21.30 -1.82
CA ASP A 114 -8.28 20.15 -2.35
C ASP A 114 -9.19 19.14 -3.08
N GLN A 115 -10.51 19.26 -2.97
CA GLN A 115 -11.48 18.43 -3.69
C GLN A 115 -11.69 18.95 -5.11
N ARG A 116 -10.60 19.06 -5.88
CA ARG A 116 -10.62 19.56 -7.25
C ARG A 116 -9.77 18.71 -8.19
N THR A 117 -10.22 18.57 -9.43
CA THR A 117 -9.42 17.95 -10.50
C THR A 117 -8.22 18.83 -10.85
N ALA A 118 -7.30 18.33 -11.68
CA ALA A 118 -6.18 19.12 -12.19
C ALA A 118 -6.65 20.36 -12.99
N GLU A 119 -7.82 20.26 -13.62
CA GLU A 119 -8.49 21.34 -14.37
C GLU A 119 -9.34 22.25 -13.48
N GLY A 120 -9.37 22.02 -12.17
CA GLY A 120 -10.07 22.87 -11.19
C GLY A 120 -11.55 22.56 -11.00
N GLU A 121 -12.08 21.51 -11.63
CA GLU A 121 -13.46 21.07 -11.45
C GLU A 121 -13.67 20.48 -10.05
N PRO A 122 -14.80 20.76 -9.36
CA PRO A 122 -15.07 20.16 -8.06
C PRO A 122 -15.24 18.64 -8.16
N ILE A 123 -14.55 17.92 -7.27
CA ILE A 123 -14.72 16.48 -7.08
C ILE A 123 -15.81 16.29 -6.03
N SER A 124 -16.95 15.69 -6.40
CA SER A 124 -18.00 15.29 -5.45
C SER A 124 -17.76 13.87 -4.93
N PRO A 125 -17.39 13.68 -3.64
CA PRO A 125 -16.98 12.37 -3.13
C PRO A 125 -18.09 11.30 -3.25
N GLY A 126 -17.79 10.23 -3.99
CA GLY A 126 -18.67 9.09 -4.22
C GLY A 126 -19.77 9.33 -5.26
N ALA A 127 -19.73 10.45 -6.00
CA ALA A 127 -20.64 10.72 -7.10
C ALA A 127 -20.08 10.19 -8.41
N TRP A 128 -20.93 9.57 -9.23
CA TRP A 128 -20.56 9.26 -10.62
C TRP A 128 -20.36 10.55 -11.41
N ARG A 129 -19.50 10.51 -12.43
CA ARG A 129 -19.35 11.64 -13.34
C ARG A 129 -20.65 11.90 -14.09
N ALA A 130 -20.96 13.17 -14.29
CA ALA A 130 -22.11 13.62 -15.08
C ALA A 130 -21.75 14.01 -16.52
N ARG A 131 -20.46 13.98 -16.88
CA ARG A 131 -19.94 14.37 -18.19
C ARG A 131 -19.01 13.33 -18.78
N GLU A 132 -18.74 13.47 -20.07
CA GLU A 132 -17.80 12.61 -20.78
C GLU A 132 -16.36 12.94 -20.41
N VAL A 133 -15.53 11.89 -20.38
CA VAL A 133 -14.12 11.97 -19.99
C VAL A 133 -13.28 11.15 -20.97
N GLN A 134 -12.07 11.64 -21.22
CA GLN A 134 -11.07 10.97 -22.03
C GLN A 134 -9.79 10.87 -21.22
N VAL A 135 -9.17 9.69 -21.23
CA VAL A 135 -7.96 9.37 -20.46
C VAL A 135 -6.90 8.93 -21.44
N GLY A 136 -5.93 9.81 -21.71
CA GLY A 136 -4.97 9.59 -22.78
C GLY A 136 -5.71 9.41 -24.13
N ARG A 137 -5.61 8.20 -24.70
CA ARG A 137 -6.27 7.84 -25.98
C ARG A 137 -7.61 7.13 -25.79
N HIS A 138 -7.95 6.74 -24.56
CA HIS A 138 -9.19 6.04 -24.25
C HIS A 138 -10.33 7.03 -24.03
N VAL A 139 -11.40 6.89 -24.81
CA VAL A 139 -12.65 7.63 -24.61
C VAL A 139 -13.56 6.75 -23.76
N ALA A 140 -13.87 7.19 -22.54
CA ALA A 140 -14.71 6.42 -21.64
C ALA A 140 -16.14 6.28 -22.21
N PRO A 141 -16.89 5.23 -21.82
CA PRO A 141 -18.29 5.08 -22.19
C PRO A 141 -19.14 6.31 -21.83
N ALA A 142 -20.34 6.44 -22.39
CA ALA A 142 -21.22 7.57 -22.05
C ALA A 142 -21.48 7.67 -20.53
N ALA A 143 -21.49 8.88 -19.98
CA ALA A 143 -21.69 9.13 -18.54
C ALA A 143 -23.01 8.52 -18.03
N ALA A 144 -24.08 8.65 -18.83
CA ALA A 144 -25.39 8.07 -18.52
C ALA A 144 -25.38 6.53 -18.44
N SER A 145 -24.40 5.86 -19.06
CA SER A 145 -24.27 4.39 -19.04
C SER A 145 -23.51 3.87 -17.82
N VAL A 146 -22.80 4.74 -17.07
CA VAL A 146 -21.96 4.33 -15.93
C VAL A 146 -22.71 3.47 -14.91
N PRO A 147 -23.92 3.85 -14.42
CA PRO A 147 -24.62 3.02 -13.42
C PRO A 147 -24.95 1.60 -13.92
N ALA A 148 -25.34 1.46 -15.20
CA ALA A 148 -25.65 0.17 -15.79
C ALA A 148 -24.38 -0.68 -16.00
N LEU A 149 -23.29 -0.05 -16.44
CA LEU A 149 -22.00 -0.73 -16.64
C LEU A 149 -21.40 -1.21 -15.32
N ILE A 150 -21.49 -0.41 -14.24
CA ILE A 150 -21.01 -0.80 -12.91
C ILE A 150 -21.84 -1.96 -12.34
N ARG A 151 -23.17 -1.94 -12.50
CA ARG A 151 -24.01 -3.08 -12.10
C ARG A 151 -23.61 -4.35 -12.84
N ARG A 152 -23.42 -4.26 -14.16
CA ARG A 152 -22.98 -5.39 -14.99
C ARG A 152 -21.60 -5.89 -14.59
N TRP A 153 -20.66 -4.98 -14.33
CA TRP A 153 -19.33 -5.30 -13.82
C TRP A 153 -19.43 -6.11 -12.52
N GLY A 154 -20.27 -5.66 -11.58
CA GLY A 154 -20.51 -6.35 -10.31
C GLY A 154 -21.07 -7.75 -10.49
N GLU A 155 -22.12 -7.90 -11.30
CA GLU A 155 -22.74 -9.20 -11.64
C GLU A 155 -21.72 -10.20 -12.22
N VAL A 156 -20.85 -9.74 -13.11
CA VAL A 156 -19.88 -10.60 -13.80
C VAL A 156 -18.77 -11.05 -12.84
N TYR A 157 -18.14 -10.11 -12.14
CA TYR A 157 -16.92 -10.42 -11.37
C TYR A 157 -17.22 -10.98 -9.97
N SER A 158 -18.38 -10.67 -9.37
CA SER A 158 -18.81 -11.31 -8.12
C SER A 158 -19.21 -12.78 -8.29
N GLY A 159 -19.58 -13.20 -9.50
CA GLY A 159 -19.98 -14.56 -9.83
C GLY A 159 -18.81 -15.53 -10.10
N ALA A 160 -17.56 -15.07 -9.97
CA ALA A 160 -16.40 -15.91 -10.19
C ALA A 160 -16.38 -17.11 -9.22
N ARG A 161 -15.96 -18.28 -9.71
CA ARG A 161 -15.75 -19.45 -8.85
C ARG A 161 -14.71 -19.10 -7.77
N ARG A 162 -14.89 -19.69 -6.58
CA ARG A 162 -13.96 -19.55 -5.45
C ARG A 162 -12.57 -20.08 -5.83
N GLY A 163 -11.55 -19.55 -5.16
CA GLY A 163 -10.15 -19.96 -5.35
C GLY A 163 -9.44 -19.15 -6.44
N GLU A 164 -8.62 -19.81 -7.25
CA GLU A 164 -7.75 -19.19 -8.25
C GLU A 164 -8.51 -18.33 -9.27
N ALA A 165 -9.74 -18.73 -9.62
CA ALA A 165 -10.58 -17.96 -10.54
C ALA A 165 -10.98 -16.59 -9.97
N THR A 166 -11.04 -16.44 -8.65
CA THR A 166 -11.31 -15.15 -7.99
C THR A 166 -10.15 -14.17 -8.19
N LEU A 167 -8.89 -14.63 -8.12
CA LEU A 167 -7.71 -13.79 -8.38
C LEU A 167 -7.68 -13.30 -9.83
N VAL A 168 -8.00 -14.19 -10.77
CA VAL A 168 -8.14 -13.86 -12.20
C VAL A 168 -9.25 -12.82 -12.40
N ALA A 169 -10.42 -13.03 -11.79
CA ALA A 169 -11.54 -12.12 -11.86
C ALA A 169 -11.22 -10.74 -11.26
N LEU A 170 -10.49 -10.69 -10.14
CA LEU A 170 -10.08 -9.44 -9.49
C LEU A 170 -9.14 -8.62 -10.40
N ALA A 171 -8.19 -9.27 -11.07
CA ALA A 171 -7.31 -8.61 -12.04
C ALA A 171 -8.09 -8.09 -13.25
N ALA A 172 -9.01 -8.89 -13.79
CA ALA A 172 -9.86 -8.46 -14.90
C ALA A 172 -10.80 -7.31 -14.50
N ALA A 173 -11.37 -7.36 -13.29
CA ALA A 173 -12.25 -6.34 -12.74
C ALA A 173 -11.54 -4.99 -12.60
N HIS A 174 -10.25 -5.00 -12.23
CA HIS A 174 -9.42 -3.80 -12.19
C HIS A 174 -9.38 -3.12 -13.55
N GLN A 175 -8.98 -3.85 -14.61
CA GLN A 175 -8.90 -3.29 -15.97
C GLN A 175 -10.26 -2.76 -16.43
N ARG A 176 -11.33 -3.54 -16.23
CA ARG A 176 -12.66 -3.15 -16.66
C ARG A 176 -13.18 -1.90 -15.95
N LEU A 177 -12.84 -1.73 -14.67
CA LEU A 177 -13.19 -0.52 -13.92
C LEU A 177 -12.47 0.73 -14.49
N GLY A 178 -11.21 0.56 -14.90
CA GLY A 178 -10.46 1.61 -15.61
C GLY A 178 -11.10 2.00 -16.94
N TRP A 179 -11.56 1.02 -17.70
CA TRP A 179 -12.27 1.25 -18.96
C TRP A 179 -13.61 1.99 -18.76
N ILE A 180 -14.40 1.64 -17.73
CA ILE A 180 -15.66 2.33 -17.41
C ILE A 180 -15.42 3.78 -16.98
N HIS A 181 -14.35 4.00 -16.20
CA HIS A 181 -13.94 5.29 -15.67
C HIS A 181 -15.09 6.06 -14.98
N PRO A 182 -15.66 5.53 -13.89
CA PRO A 182 -16.95 5.99 -13.36
C PRO A 182 -16.95 7.35 -12.65
N PHE A 183 -15.80 7.84 -12.20
CA PHE A 183 -15.68 9.10 -11.46
C PHE A 183 -15.06 10.20 -12.32
N ILE A 184 -15.19 11.45 -11.89
CA ILE A 184 -14.59 12.59 -12.60
C ILE A 184 -13.07 12.66 -12.42
N ASP A 185 -12.57 12.22 -11.26
CA ASP A 185 -11.15 12.02 -10.95
C ASP A 185 -11.01 10.87 -9.93
N GLY A 186 -9.80 10.39 -9.72
CA GLY A 186 -9.50 9.38 -8.69
C GLY A 186 -9.71 7.94 -9.12
N ASN A 187 -10.12 7.68 -10.36
CA ASN A 187 -10.39 6.34 -10.86
C ASN A 187 -9.22 5.37 -10.66
N GLY A 188 -7.99 5.78 -10.98
CA GLY A 188 -6.81 4.93 -10.78
C GLY A 188 -6.57 4.56 -9.31
N ARG A 189 -6.76 5.52 -8.39
CA ARG A 189 -6.67 5.31 -6.94
C ARG A 189 -7.76 4.34 -6.47
N VAL A 190 -8.99 4.51 -6.93
CA VAL A 190 -10.12 3.60 -6.64
C VAL A 190 -9.84 2.19 -7.14
N MET A 191 -9.35 2.02 -8.37
CA MET A 191 -9.06 0.70 -8.96
C MET A 191 -7.99 -0.06 -8.17
N ARG A 192 -6.89 0.63 -7.83
CA ARG A 192 -5.80 0.03 -7.04
C ARG A 192 -6.25 -0.32 -5.64
N LEU A 193 -7.01 0.57 -4.98
CA LEU A 193 -7.53 0.32 -3.65
C LEU A 193 -8.56 -0.82 -3.65
N HIS A 194 -9.47 -0.89 -4.65
CA HIS A 194 -10.37 -2.01 -4.83
C HIS A 194 -9.61 -3.35 -4.97
N THR A 195 -8.56 -3.40 -5.80
CA THR A 195 -7.73 -4.60 -5.93
C THR A 195 -7.05 -4.98 -4.62
N HIS A 196 -6.49 -4.00 -3.90
CA HIS A 196 -5.89 -4.24 -2.59
C HIS A 196 -6.91 -4.79 -1.58
N LEU A 197 -8.10 -4.19 -1.49
CA LEU A 197 -9.19 -4.65 -0.63
C LEU A 197 -9.65 -6.06 -0.99
N GLY A 198 -9.75 -6.40 -2.27
CA GLY A 198 -10.08 -7.77 -2.71
C GLY A 198 -9.04 -8.79 -2.25
N LEU A 199 -7.74 -8.48 -2.38
CA LEU A 199 -6.66 -9.34 -1.87
C LEU A 199 -6.67 -9.44 -0.34
N THR A 200 -7.00 -8.34 0.36
CA THR A 200 -7.15 -8.32 1.81
C THR A 200 -8.34 -9.16 2.28
N ALA A 201 -9.50 -9.05 1.62
CA ALA A 201 -10.69 -9.83 1.94
C ALA A 201 -10.46 -11.34 1.76
N LEU A 202 -9.63 -11.72 0.78
CA LEU A 202 -9.18 -13.10 0.55
C LEU A 202 -8.12 -13.58 1.56
N GLY A 203 -7.64 -12.70 2.45
CA GLY A 203 -6.63 -13.02 3.45
C GLY A 203 -5.19 -13.08 2.94
N TYR A 204 -4.94 -12.63 1.70
CA TYR A 204 -3.63 -12.75 1.07
C TYR A 204 -2.62 -11.68 1.51
N THR A 205 -3.07 -10.45 1.79
CA THR A 205 -2.16 -9.34 2.11
C THR A 205 -1.76 -9.33 3.58
N ARG A 206 -2.75 -9.36 4.49
CA ARG A 206 -2.63 -9.02 5.92
C ARG A 206 -1.88 -7.71 6.18
N GLY A 207 -1.88 -6.78 5.21
CA GLY A 207 -1.11 -5.55 5.25
C GLY A 207 0.41 -5.72 5.12
N LEU A 208 0.89 -6.89 4.67
CA LEU A 208 2.32 -7.21 4.54
C LEU A 208 2.87 -7.01 3.14
N TRP A 209 2.00 -6.85 2.15
CA TRP A 209 2.36 -6.55 0.78
C TRP A 209 1.15 -6.02 0.02
N SER A 210 1.41 -5.38 -1.12
CA SER A 210 0.42 -4.99 -2.11
C SER A 210 1.07 -5.00 -3.50
N PRO A 211 0.29 -4.99 -4.60
CA PRO A 211 0.86 -4.87 -5.94
C PRO A 211 1.32 -3.45 -6.28
N LEU A 212 1.01 -2.44 -5.46
CA LEU A 212 1.16 -1.02 -5.83
C LEU A 212 2.62 -0.62 -6.11
N ARG A 213 3.56 -1.10 -5.29
CA ARG A 213 5.00 -0.89 -5.52
C ARG A 213 5.44 -1.51 -6.84
N GLY A 214 4.96 -2.72 -7.15
CA GLY A 214 5.24 -3.39 -8.42
C GLY A 214 4.71 -2.59 -9.61
N PHE A 215 3.44 -2.16 -9.55
CA PHE A 215 2.83 -1.32 -10.57
C PHE A 215 3.60 -0.01 -10.80
N ALA A 216 4.02 0.67 -9.74
CA ALA A 216 4.77 1.92 -9.85
C ALA A 216 6.18 1.72 -10.45
N ARG A 217 6.83 0.60 -10.18
CA ARG A 217 8.16 0.27 -10.74
C ARG A 217 8.11 -0.08 -12.23
N SER A 218 6.97 -0.55 -12.72
CA SER A 218 6.74 -0.84 -14.14
C SER A 218 5.56 -0.04 -14.70
N VAL A 219 5.50 1.26 -14.35
CA VAL A 219 4.35 2.14 -14.66
C VAL A 219 4.04 2.22 -16.17
N ASP A 220 5.07 2.26 -17.02
CA ASP A 220 4.87 2.29 -18.47
C ASP A 220 4.22 0.99 -18.99
N ARG A 221 4.66 -0.16 -18.46
CA ARG A 221 4.06 -1.47 -18.78
C ARG A 221 2.65 -1.58 -18.22
N TYR A 222 2.42 -1.07 -17.01
CA TYR A 222 1.10 -1.02 -16.38
C TYR A 222 0.09 -0.28 -17.27
N TYR A 223 0.41 0.95 -17.68
CA TYR A 223 -0.48 1.73 -18.55
C TYR A 223 -0.57 1.15 -19.96
N GLY A 224 0.54 0.64 -20.51
CA GLY A 224 0.56 0.00 -21.83
C GLY A 224 -0.37 -1.20 -21.93
N LEU A 225 -0.40 -2.05 -20.89
CA LEU A 225 -1.28 -3.22 -20.86
C LEU A 225 -2.76 -2.86 -20.63
N ILE A 226 -3.06 -1.85 -19.80
CA ILE A 226 -4.43 -1.34 -19.66
C ILE A 226 -4.92 -0.81 -21.01
N ALA A 227 -4.12 0.04 -21.67
CA ALA A 227 -4.46 0.61 -22.97
C ALA A 227 -4.62 -0.47 -24.04
N ALA A 228 -3.76 -1.50 -24.06
CA ALA A 228 -3.89 -2.62 -24.99
C ALA A 228 -5.19 -3.42 -24.76
N ALA A 229 -5.60 -3.60 -23.49
CA ALA A 229 -6.86 -4.27 -23.15
C ALA A 229 -8.10 -3.42 -23.45
N ASP A 230 -7.93 -2.10 -23.64
CA ASP A 230 -8.98 -1.19 -24.11
C ASP A 230 -9.12 -1.18 -25.64
N GLU A 231 -8.20 -1.79 -26.38
CA GLU A 231 -8.26 -1.85 -27.85
C GLU A 231 -9.42 -2.72 -28.35
N PRO A 232 -9.97 -2.41 -29.55
CA PRO A 232 -10.95 -3.25 -30.20
C PRO A 232 -10.43 -4.68 -30.41
N ARG A 233 -11.37 -5.61 -30.40
CA ARG A 233 -11.12 -7.02 -30.72
C ARG A 233 -10.35 -7.20 -32.04
N ARG A 234 -9.25 -7.97 -31.99
CA ARG A 234 -8.36 -8.32 -33.12
C ARG A 234 -8.86 -9.56 -33.87
N GLY A 235 -10.00 -9.42 -34.55
CA GLY A 235 -10.60 -10.50 -35.36
C GLY A 235 -11.31 -11.58 -34.55
N ASP A 236 -11.68 -12.69 -35.20
CA ASP A 236 -12.62 -13.67 -34.63
C ASP A 236 -12.03 -14.57 -33.53
N LEU A 237 -10.71 -14.65 -33.41
CA LEU A 237 -10.02 -15.44 -32.38
C LEU A 237 -9.77 -14.66 -31.09
N ASP A 238 -10.04 -13.34 -31.06
CA ASP A 238 -9.75 -12.47 -29.92
C ASP A 238 -10.98 -12.26 -29.03
N GLY A 239 -11.64 -13.37 -28.69
CA GLY A 239 -12.82 -13.38 -27.85
C GLY A 239 -14.11 -12.94 -28.57
N ARG A 240 -15.17 -12.76 -27.78
CA ARG A 240 -16.53 -12.43 -28.29
C ARG A 240 -17.01 -11.04 -27.90
N GLY A 241 -16.23 -10.31 -27.10
CA GLY A 241 -16.53 -8.96 -26.67
C GLY A 241 -16.06 -7.90 -27.67
N ASN A 242 -16.35 -6.64 -27.37
CA ASN A 242 -15.92 -5.51 -28.19
C ASN A 242 -14.43 -5.17 -28.01
N LEU A 243 -13.83 -5.58 -26.88
CA LEU A 243 -12.43 -5.33 -26.55
C LEU A 243 -11.59 -6.61 -26.69
N SER A 244 -10.28 -6.44 -26.82
CA SER A 244 -9.33 -7.56 -26.97
C SER A 244 -9.28 -8.45 -25.72
N GLU A 245 -9.64 -9.73 -25.91
CA GLU A 245 -9.54 -10.76 -24.87
C GLU A 245 -8.08 -11.19 -24.64
N ALA A 246 -7.29 -11.27 -25.71
CA ALA A 246 -5.87 -11.60 -25.64
C ALA A 246 -5.08 -10.56 -24.83
N ALA A 247 -5.33 -9.27 -25.06
CA ALA A 247 -4.68 -8.22 -24.29
C ALA A 247 -5.16 -8.20 -22.81
N LEU A 248 -6.42 -8.57 -22.55
CA LEU A 248 -6.90 -8.76 -21.18
C LEU A 248 -6.18 -9.93 -20.48
N VAL A 249 -5.91 -11.02 -21.19
CA VAL A 249 -5.11 -12.15 -20.68
C VAL A 249 -3.68 -11.70 -20.33
N ASP A 250 -3.04 -10.92 -21.19
CA ASP A 250 -1.71 -10.35 -20.93
C ASP A 250 -1.70 -9.44 -19.69
N TRP A 251 -2.73 -8.60 -19.55
CA TRP A 251 -2.94 -7.79 -18.35
C TRP A 251 -3.06 -8.65 -17.09
N ILE A 252 -3.89 -9.70 -17.11
CA ILE A 252 -4.08 -10.57 -15.94
C ILE A 252 -2.78 -11.29 -15.58
N ALA A 253 -2.06 -11.81 -16.58
CA ALA A 253 -0.76 -12.44 -16.36
C ALA A 253 0.22 -11.47 -15.67
N TYR A 254 0.32 -10.23 -16.17
CA TYR A 254 1.14 -9.19 -15.55
C TYR A 254 0.75 -8.88 -14.10
N VAL A 255 -0.54 -8.77 -13.79
CA VAL A 255 -1.00 -8.53 -12.41
C VAL A 255 -0.62 -9.69 -11.49
N LEU A 256 -0.86 -10.94 -11.92
CA LEU A 256 -0.53 -12.12 -11.12
C LEU A 256 0.98 -12.25 -10.88
N ASP A 257 1.79 -12.03 -11.92
CA ASP A 257 3.25 -12.08 -11.81
C ASP A 257 3.77 -10.96 -10.90
N THR A 258 3.20 -9.75 -11.00
CA THR A 258 3.55 -8.63 -10.12
C THR A 258 3.21 -8.93 -8.67
N CYS A 259 2.02 -9.47 -8.40
CA CYS A 259 1.65 -9.89 -7.05
C CYS A 259 2.60 -10.95 -6.50
N LEU A 260 2.92 -11.98 -7.29
CA LEU A 260 3.81 -13.05 -6.89
C LEU A 260 5.24 -12.56 -6.62
N ASP A 261 5.75 -11.64 -7.45
CA ASP A 261 7.03 -10.96 -7.23
C ASP A 261 7.03 -10.19 -5.91
N GLN A 262 6.01 -9.39 -5.63
CA GLN A 262 5.92 -8.62 -4.38
C GLN A 262 5.82 -9.55 -3.14
N VAL A 263 5.08 -10.65 -3.23
CA VAL A 263 5.02 -11.66 -2.15
C VAL A 263 6.40 -12.28 -1.91
N ARG A 264 7.11 -12.68 -2.97
CA ARG A 264 8.45 -13.28 -2.85
C ARG A 264 9.47 -12.29 -2.28
N PHE A 265 9.42 -11.04 -2.74
CA PHE A 265 10.26 -9.97 -2.22
C PHE A 265 10.03 -9.75 -0.72
N MET A 266 8.78 -9.61 -0.29
CA MET A 266 8.45 -9.43 1.13
C MET A 266 8.79 -10.67 1.97
N THR A 267 8.57 -11.88 1.44
CA THR A 267 8.96 -13.13 2.11
C THR A 267 10.47 -13.19 2.37
N GLY A 268 11.29 -12.77 1.40
CA GLY A 268 12.75 -12.69 1.56
C GLY A 268 13.17 -11.65 2.59
N LEU A 269 12.54 -10.46 2.57
CA LEU A 269 12.81 -9.41 3.54
C LEU A 269 12.43 -9.79 4.97
N LEU A 270 11.35 -10.54 5.15
CA LEU A 270 10.83 -10.93 6.47
C LEU A 270 11.54 -12.14 7.10
N GLN A 271 12.56 -12.69 6.45
CA GLN A 271 13.31 -13.82 7.02
C GLN A 271 13.92 -13.48 8.39
N LEU A 272 13.47 -14.21 9.41
CA LEU A 272 13.78 -13.97 10.82
C LEU A 272 15.28 -14.04 11.13
N SER A 273 15.97 -15.07 10.61
CA SER A 273 17.40 -15.28 10.84
C SER A 273 18.26 -14.13 10.29
N ALA A 274 17.81 -13.49 9.21
CA ALA A 274 18.49 -12.35 8.63
C ALA A 274 18.18 -11.05 9.38
N MET A 275 17.04 -10.95 10.06
CA MET A 275 16.64 -9.72 10.75
C MET A 275 17.54 -9.41 11.95
N GLU A 276 17.97 -10.42 12.72
CA GLU A 276 18.90 -10.20 13.84
C GLU A 276 20.18 -9.51 13.37
N GLY A 277 20.79 -10.01 12.29
CA GLY A 277 21.99 -9.42 11.70
C GLY A 277 21.76 -7.98 11.19
N ARG A 278 20.59 -7.70 10.62
CA ARG A 278 20.21 -6.36 10.16
C ARG A 278 20.00 -5.38 11.31
N ILE A 279 19.38 -5.82 12.42
CA ILE A 279 19.27 -5.02 13.65
C ILE A 279 20.66 -4.75 14.23
N ALA A 280 21.50 -5.78 14.30
CA ALA A 280 22.87 -5.64 14.81
C ALA A 280 23.68 -4.63 13.98
N ALA A 281 23.61 -4.69 12.65
CA ALA A 281 24.26 -3.74 11.75
C ALA A 281 23.78 -2.30 11.98
N CYS A 282 22.47 -2.08 12.15
CA CYS A 282 21.91 -0.78 12.47
C CYS A 282 22.47 -0.24 13.80
N LEU A 283 22.46 -1.05 14.87
CA LEU A 283 22.97 -0.66 16.18
C LEU A 283 24.48 -0.34 16.13
N GLN A 284 25.24 -1.12 15.37
CA GLN A 284 26.67 -0.90 15.19
C GLN A 284 26.94 0.43 14.47
N PHE A 285 26.18 0.74 13.42
CA PHE A 285 26.28 2.02 12.70
C PHE A 285 25.94 3.21 13.62
N GLU A 286 24.82 3.13 14.34
CA GLU A 286 24.38 4.16 15.30
C GLU A 286 25.44 4.43 16.38
N GLN A 287 26.06 3.38 16.92
CA GLN A 287 27.09 3.53 17.95
C GLN A 287 28.40 4.10 17.40
N SER A 288 28.91 3.53 16.31
CA SER A 288 30.27 3.82 15.80
C SER A 288 30.35 5.11 14.99
N THR A 289 29.31 5.39 14.20
CA THR A 289 29.28 6.52 13.27
C THR A 289 28.61 7.73 13.91
N LEU A 290 27.40 7.55 14.47
CA LEU A 290 26.61 8.67 15.00
C LEU A 290 26.91 8.98 16.48
N LYS A 291 27.47 8.03 17.24
CA LYS A 291 27.87 8.19 18.65
C LYS A 291 26.78 8.81 19.54
N ASN A 292 25.53 8.41 19.33
CA ASN A 292 24.35 9.06 19.92
C ASN A 292 23.79 8.36 21.18
N GLY A 293 24.54 7.39 21.73
CA GLY A 293 24.19 6.64 22.93
C GLY A 293 23.39 5.36 22.69
N VAL A 294 23.03 5.04 21.44
CA VAL A 294 22.57 3.70 21.06
C VAL A 294 23.70 2.69 21.22
N ARG A 295 23.38 1.47 21.63
CA ARG A 295 24.36 0.41 21.93
C ARG A 295 23.91 -0.97 21.43
N PRO A 296 24.86 -1.88 21.08
CA PRO A 296 24.57 -3.24 20.62
C PRO A 296 23.79 -4.11 21.62
N GLU A 297 23.85 -3.81 22.93
CA GLU A 297 23.11 -4.53 23.97
C GLU A 297 21.59 -4.42 23.82
N ALA A 298 21.10 -3.47 23.00
CA ALA A 298 19.70 -3.39 22.60
C ALA A 298 19.27 -4.50 21.63
N LEU A 299 20.19 -5.27 21.04
CA LEU A 299 19.90 -6.24 19.98
C LEU A 299 18.85 -7.26 20.41
N ARG A 300 19.06 -7.93 21.55
CA ARG A 300 18.14 -8.97 22.04
C ARG A 300 16.71 -8.45 22.26
N PRO A 301 16.49 -7.37 23.04
CA PRO A 301 15.13 -6.89 23.25
C PRO A 301 14.49 -6.29 21.99
N LEU A 302 15.26 -5.65 21.09
CA LEU A 302 14.72 -5.19 19.80
C LEU A 302 14.32 -6.35 18.89
N HIS A 303 15.17 -7.38 18.80
CA HIS A 303 14.86 -8.58 18.03
C HIS A 303 13.63 -9.30 18.61
N TYR A 304 13.52 -9.38 19.94
CA TYR A 304 12.33 -9.91 20.59
C TYR A 304 11.06 -9.13 20.21
N LEU A 305 11.08 -7.80 20.34
CA LEU A 305 9.93 -6.95 19.97
C LEU A 305 9.54 -7.15 18.50
N PHE A 306 10.52 -7.30 17.61
CA PHE A 306 10.28 -7.57 16.20
C PHE A 306 9.59 -8.93 15.98
N LEU A 307 10.10 -9.99 16.61
CA LEU A 307 9.56 -11.35 16.45
C LEU A 307 8.19 -11.54 17.09
N SER A 308 7.99 -10.96 18.28
CA SER A 308 6.73 -11.08 19.00
C SER A 308 5.64 -10.20 18.40
N GLY A 309 6.02 -9.08 17.76
CA GLY A 309 5.08 -8.04 17.33
C GLY A 309 4.33 -7.40 18.50
N THR A 310 4.85 -7.52 19.73
CA THR A 310 4.23 -7.03 20.96
C THR A 310 4.97 -5.79 21.48
N SER A 311 4.40 -5.18 22.52
CA SER A 311 5.08 -4.16 23.32
C SER A 311 5.65 -4.75 24.60
N LEU A 312 6.65 -4.10 25.19
CA LEU A 312 7.29 -4.46 26.46
C LEU A 312 7.13 -3.36 27.50
N GLU A 313 7.09 -3.75 28.76
CA GLU A 313 7.31 -2.79 29.85
C GLU A 313 8.75 -2.26 29.78
N ARG A 314 8.93 -0.97 30.07
CA ARG A 314 10.26 -0.33 30.03
C ARG A 314 11.27 -1.01 30.97
N GLY A 315 10.81 -1.45 32.14
CA GLY A 315 11.64 -2.19 33.10
C GLY A 315 12.10 -3.53 32.55
N GLU A 316 11.22 -4.24 31.84
CA GLU A 316 11.54 -5.52 31.20
C GLU A 316 12.53 -5.33 30.06
N PHE A 317 12.28 -4.36 29.17
CA PHE A 317 13.20 -3.99 28.10
C PHE A 317 14.61 -3.72 28.65
N LYS A 318 14.72 -2.88 29.69
CA LYS A 318 16.00 -2.57 30.35
C LYS A 318 16.69 -3.82 30.90
N ARG A 319 15.97 -4.71 31.60
CA ARG A 319 16.55 -5.96 32.13
C ARG A 319 17.10 -6.85 31.02
N MET A 320 16.41 -6.95 29.89
CA MET A 320 16.85 -7.77 28.76
C MET A 320 18.17 -7.28 28.13
N THR A 321 18.53 -6.01 28.30
CA THR A 321 19.81 -5.48 27.83
C THR A 321 21.01 -5.98 28.66
N GLY A 322 20.77 -6.44 29.89
CA GLY A 322 21.84 -6.82 30.83
C GLY A 322 22.70 -5.65 31.35
N LEU A 323 22.32 -4.40 31.06
CA LEU A 323 23.05 -3.21 31.47
C LEU A 323 22.66 -2.77 32.89
N GLY A 324 23.59 -2.08 33.57
CA GLY A 324 23.28 -1.40 34.83
C GLY A 324 22.24 -0.29 34.66
N GLU A 325 21.43 -0.03 35.70
CA GLU A 325 20.21 0.79 35.67
C GLU A 325 20.40 2.14 34.95
N ARG A 326 21.44 2.92 35.32
CA ARG A 326 21.71 4.23 34.73
C ARG A 326 22.00 4.14 33.22
N THR A 327 22.77 3.14 32.80
CA THR A 327 23.13 2.91 31.39
C THR A 327 21.92 2.42 30.61
N ALA A 328 21.11 1.54 31.18
CA ALA A 328 19.90 1.03 30.57
C ALA A 328 18.86 2.14 30.32
N VAL A 329 18.70 3.08 31.27
CA VAL A 329 17.86 4.28 31.09
C VAL A 329 18.38 5.15 29.95
N SER A 330 19.69 5.42 29.91
CA SER A 330 20.31 6.23 28.85
C SER A 330 20.12 5.61 27.46
N LEU A 331 20.32 4.29 27.34
CA LEU A 331 20.10 3.53 26.10
C LEU A 331 18.64 3.61 25.65
N LEU A 332 17.69 3.37 26.57
CA LEU A 332 16.25 3.45 26.26
C LEU A 332 15.88 4.83 25.72
N SER A 333 16.34 5.91 26.38
CA SER A 333 16.12 7.28 25.90
C SER A 333 16.75 7.54 24.54
N ALA A 334 17.95 7.00 24.27
CA ALA A 334 18.59 7.13 22.96
C ALA A 334 17.80 6.42 21.85
N LEU A 335 17.35 5.19 22.10
CA LEU A 335 16.53 4.43 21.15
C LEU A 335 15.20 5.12 20.85
N LEU A 336 14.52 5.69 21.85
CA LEU A 336 13.29 6.46 21.67
C LEU A 336 13.54 7.75 20.88
N ARG A 337 14.61 8.51 21.19
CA ARG A 337 14.96 9.73 20.44
C ARG A 337 15.29 9.43 18.97
N ARG A 338 15.95 8.29 18.71
CA ARG A 338 16.24 7.82 17.35
C ARG A 338 15.05 7.16 16.68
N GLY A 339 13.94 6.94 17.40
CA GLY A 339 12.76 6.28 16.87
C GLY A 339 12.93 4.79 16.60
N LEU A 340 14.04 4.18 17.03
CA LEU A 340 14.27 2.71 16.98
C LEU A 340 13.37 1.97 17.98
N LEU A 341 12.86 2.70 18.97
CA LEU A 341 11.69 2.32 19.76
C LEU A 341 10.59 3.36 19.58
N ALA A 342 9.34 2.91 19.64
CA ALA A 342 8.17 3.76 19.70
C ALA A 342 7.41 3.55 21.02
N THR A 343 6.62 4.55 21.42
CA THR A 343 5.81 4.58 22.65
C THR A 343 4.64 5.52 22.41
N ASP A 344 3.45 5.17 22.89
CA ASP A 344 2.25 6.00 22.68
C ASP A 344 2.10 7.07 23.77
N SER A 345 2.85 6.96 24.87
CA SER A 345 2.92 7.96 25.93
C SER A 345 4.32 8.04 26.57
N PRO A 346 4.65 9.12 27.30
CA PRO A 346 5.98 9.29 27.90
C PRO A 346 6.36 8.18 28.89
N GLN A 347 5.38 7.57 29.57
CA GLN A 347 5.57 6.46 30.52
C GLN A 347 5.05 5.11 29.99
N GLY A 348 4.57 5.07 28.74
CA GLY A 348 3.96 3.89 28.15
C GLY A 348 4.93 2.76 27.86
N ARG A 349 4.36 1.62 27.48
CA ARG A 349 5.09 0.46 26.96
C ARG A 349 5.84 0.83 25.68
N VAL A 350 6.93 0.12 25.42
CA VAL A 350 7.76 0.33 24.24
C VAL A 350 7.55 -0.78 23.21
N ARG A 351 7.55 -0.40 21.94
CA ARG A 351 7.36 -1.28 20.79
C ARG A 351 8.45 -1.03 19.75
N PHE A 352 8.62 -1.97 18.82
CA PHE A 352 9.65 -1.88 17.79
C PHE A 352 9.43 -0.63 16.93
N GLY A 353 10.44 0.21 16.79
CA GLY A 353 10.35 1.43 16.00
C GLY A 353 10.87 1.24 14.57
N LEU A 354 10.21 1.89 13.60
CA LEU A 354 10.56 1.85 12.17
C LEU A 354 10.82 3.24 11.60
N PRO A 355 11.90 3.92 12.03
CA PRO A 355 12.23 5.23 11.47
C PRO A 355 12.83 5.07 10.06
N LEU A 356 12.58 6.04 9.17
CA LEU A 356 13.00 5.96 7.76
C LEU A 356 14.50 5.66 7.58
N HIS A 357 15.37 6.26 8.41
CA HIS A 357 16.81 6.07 8.32
C HIS A 357 17.27 4.65 8.64
N ALA A 358 16.49 3.88 9.40
CA ALA A 358 16.79 2.50 9.75
C ALA A 358 16.31 1.51 8.68
N LEU A 359 15.46 1.92 7.73
CA LEU A 359 14.94 1.04 6.68
C LEU A 359 16.05 0.43 5.82
N ARG A 360 17.09 1.21 5.51
CA ARG A 360 18.26 0.72 4.76
C ARG A 360 18.95 -0.48 5.43
N PHE A 361 18.82 -0.60 6.74
CA PHE A 361 19.32 -1.74 7.50
C PHE A 361 18.23 -2.81 7.66
N TYR A 362 17.06 -2.46 8.21
CA TYR A 362 16.03 -3.43 8.58
C TYR A 362 15.37 -4.09 7.36
N PHE A 363 15.13 -3.34 6.29
CA PHE A 363 14.44 -3.77 5.09
C PHE A 363 15.06 -3.15 3.84
N PRO A 364 16.30 -3.55 3.48
CA PRO A 364 17.01 -2.94 2.36
C PRO A 364 16.21 -3.03 1.06
N ALA A 365 16.16 -1.94 0.30
CA ALA A 365 15.44 -1.81 -0.97
C ALA A 365 13.90 -1.92 -0.88
N LEU A 366 13.33 -1.97 0.33
CA LEU A 366 11.88 -1.93 0.53
C LEU A 366 11.31 -0.61 -0.02
N TRP A 367 11.92 0.51 0.38
CA TRP A 367 11.53 1.85 -0.05
C TRP A 367 12.76 2.68 -0.46
N PRO A 368 13.32 2.44 -1.66
CA PRO A 368 14.56 3.10 -2.11
C PRO A 368 14.47 4.63 -2.11
N GLU A 369 13.30 5.19 -2.38
CA GLU A 369 13.08 6.64 -2.36
C GLU A 369 13.22 7.22 -0.95
N ALA A 370 12.84 6.46 0.08
CA ALA A 370 13.05 6.87 1.47
C ALA A 370 14.53 6.79 1.85
N GLU A 371 15.25 5.76 1.38
CA GLU A 371 16.70 5.65 1.58
C GLU A 371 17.45 6.81 0.91
N ALA A 372 17.04 7.20 -0.30
CA ALA A 372 17.61 8.33 -1.03
C ALA A 372 17.33 9.67 -0.34
N ASP A 373 16.10 9.90 0.14
CA ASP A 373 15.75 11.09 0.92
C ASP A 373 16.62 11.25 2.15
N VAL A 374 16.82 10.16 2.91
CA VAL A 374 17.66 10.18 4.11
C VAL A 374 19.12 10.45 3.76
N ALA A 375 19.65 9.81 2.70
CA ALA A 375 21.02 10.04 2.27
C ALA A 375 21.28 11.50 1.87
N GLN A 376 20.29 12.17 1.27
CA GLN A 376 20.37 13.60 0.92
C GLN A 376 20.19 14.53 2.13
N ALA A 377 19.50 14.11 3.19
CA ALA A 377 19.36 14.89 4.41
C ALA A 377 20.60 14.78 5.32
N ASP A 378 21.34 13.68 5.22
CA ASP A 378 22.58 13.42 5.95
C ASP A 378 23.83 14.06 5.26
N SER A 379 23.70 14.51 4.01
CA SER A 379 24.74 15.19 3.22
C SER A 379 24.64 16.71 3.32
#